data_AF-A0A2H0Q731-F1
#
_entry.id   AF-A0A2H0Q731-F1
#
_cell.length_a   1.000
_cell.length_b   1.000
_cell.length_c   1.000
_cell.angle_alpha   90.00
_cell.angle_beta   90.00
_cell.angle_gamma   90.00
#
_symmetry.space_group_name_H-M   'P 1'
#
loop_
_entity.id
_entity.type
_entity.pdbx_description
1 polymer ?
#
loop_
_entity_poly.entity_id
_entity_poly.type
_entity_poly.pdbx_seq_one_letter_code
_entity_poly.pdbx_strand_id
1 'polypeptide(L)'
;MARSIIFILLIISATCYSHETVDSENEFSVNVITDPAISRRCQNLLEERNEKVDLRQKLGSLLARNERLAKITPEGKKSISRELKANNLAISKELRLVNLKIQRDEENLIRKGCPGIQL
;
A
#
# COMPACT_ATOMS: atom_id res chain seq x y z
N MET A 1 4.20 -2.45 -48.19
CA MET A 1 3.90 -1.64 -46.98
C MET A 1 4.20 -2.36 -45.65
N ALA A 2 4.40 -3.69 -45.61
CA ALA A 2 4.74 -4.40 -44.36
C ALA A 2 6.23 -4.31 -43.94
N ARG A 3 7.14 -3.99 -44.87
CA ARG A 3 8.59 -3.90 -44.59
C ARG A 3 9.02 -2.62 -43.85
N SER A 4 8.29 -1.50 -44.04
CA SER A 4 8.58 -0.24 -43.33
C SER A 4 8.18 -0.25 -41.86
N ILE A 5 7.16 -1.05 -41.49
CA ILE A 5 6.66 -1.11 -40.10
C ILE A 5 7.65 -1.86 -39.19
N ILE A 6 8.34 -2.87 -39.73
CA ILE A 6 9.37 -3.64 -39.01
C ILE A 6 10.60 -2.76 -38.74
N PHE A 7 10.96 -1.87 -39.65
CA PHE A 7 12.06 -0.92 -39.46
C PHE A 7 11.76 0.12 -38.37
N ILE A 8 10.51 0.57 -38.26
CA ILE A 8 10.08 1.53 -37.23
C ILE A 8 10.09 0.87 -35.83
N LEU A 9 9.69 -0.41 -35.72
CA LEU A 9 9.73 -1.16 -34.44
C LEU A 9 11.16 -1.42 -33.94
N LEU A 10 12.13 -1.60 -34.84
CA LEU A 10 13.54 -1.77 -34.46
C LEU A 10 14.18 -0.46 -33.96
N ILE A 11 13.80 0.69 -34.52
CA ILE A 11 14.34 1.99 -34.09
C ILE A 11 13.83 2.40 -32.70
N ILE A 12 12.60 2.01 -32.32
CA ILE A 12 12.03 2.30 -30.99
C ILE A 12 12.73 1.51 -29.87
N SER A 13 13.32 0.35 -30.18
CA SER A 13 14.09 -0.45 -29.20
C SER A 13 15.52 0.05 -28.96
N ALA A 14 16.01 1.02 -29.74
CA ALA A 14 17.39 1.51 -29.68
C ALA A 14 17.54 2.86 -28.93
N THR A 15 16.46 3.51 -28.52
CA THR A 15 16.50 4.79 -27.76
C THR A 15 16.16 4.63 -26.28
N CYS A 16 15.96 3.41 -25.79
CA CYS A 16 15.81 3.17 -24.36
C CYS A 16 17.16 2.69 -23.82
N TYR A 17 18.01 3.58 -23.31
CA TYR A 17 18.97 3.34 -22.22
C TYR A 17 19.84 4.60 -22.01
N SER A 18 19.25 5.59 -21.35
CA SER A 18 19.94 6.52 -20.46
C SER A 18 18.86 7.10 -19.54
N HIS A 19 18.44 6.30 -18.56
CA HIS A 19 17.83 6.85 -17.37
C HIS A 19 18.99 7.15 -16.43
N GLU A 20 19.45 8.40 -16.43
CA GLU A 20 20.28 8.92 -15.34
C GLU A 20 19.48 8.74 -14.06
N THR A 21 19.94 7.83 -13.21
CA THR A 21 19.61 7.85 -11.79
C THR A 21 20.29 9.08 -11.22
N VAL A 22 19.58 10.21 -11.23
CA VAL A 22 19.82 11.25 -10.25
C VAL A 22 19.39 10.62 -8.93
N ASP A 23 20.36 10.04 -8.22
CA ASP A 23 20.29 9.92 -6.78
C ASP A 23 20.19 11.35 -6.26
N SER A 24 18.95 11.81 -6.15
CA SER A 24 18.62 12.91 -5.26
C SER A 24 18.84 12.33 -3.87
N GLU A 25 20.10 12.34 -3.42
CA GLU A 25 20.40 12.66 -2.03
C GLU A 25 19.76 14.03 -1.79
N ASN A 26 18.44 14.00 -1.56
CA ASN A 26 17.74 15.11 -0.98
C ASN A 26 18.38 15.24 0.39
N GLU A 27 19.31 16.19 0.45
CA GLU A 27 19.77 16.95 1.58
C GLU A 27 18.56 17.55 2.31
N PHE A 28 17.68 16.69 2.82
CA PHE A 28 16.82 17.04 3.91
C PHE A 28 17.66 16.79 5.15
N SER A 29 18.33 17.85 5.59
CA SER A 29 18.70 18.00 6.99
C SER A 29 17.42 17.94 7.82
N VAL A 30 16.86 16.73 7.98
CA VAL A 30 16.17 16.36 9.20
C VAL A 30 17.20 16.70 10.26
N ASN A 31 16.90 17.70 11.05
CA ASN A 31 17.62 17.95 12.28
C ASN A 31 17.51 16.63 13.06
N VAL A 32 18.52 15.76 12.91
CA VAL A 32 18.55 14.43 13.48
C VAL A 32 18.55 14.70 14.98
N ILE A 33 17.40 14.52 15.61
CA ILE A 33 17.30 14.49 17.05
C ILE A 33 18.21 13.35 17.48
N THR A 34 19.42 13.70 17.90
CA THR A 34 20.52 12.82 18.30
C THR A 34 20.29 12.25 19.70
N ASP A 35 19.03 12.01 20.05
CA ASP A 35 18.65 11.29 21.26
C ASP A 35 18.28 9.84 20.87
N PRO A 36 19.13 8.84 21.19
CA PRO A 36 18.87 7.44 20.85
C PRO A 36 17.59 6.90 21.50
N ALA A 37 17.10 7.48 22.60
CA ALA A 37 15.85 7.07 23.23
C ALA A 37 14.61 7.54 22.45
N ILE A 38 14.63 8.78 21.95
CA ILE A 38 13.56 9.33 21.11
C ILE A 38 13.51 8.60 19.76
N SER A 39 14.67 8.31 19.18
CA SER A 39 14.79 7.56 17.93
C SER A 39 14.16 6.16 18.01
N ARG A 40 14.47 5.37 19.05
CA ARG A 40 13.89 4.02 19.25
C ARG A 40 12.38 4.07 19.49
N ARG A 41 11.90 5.03 20.28
CA ARG A 41 10.46 5.18 20.53
C ARG A 41 9.69 5.47 19.26
N CYS A 42 10.22 6.35 18.41
CA CYS A 42 9.59 6.67 17.13
C CYS A 42 9.65 5.51 16.15
N GLN A 43 10.75 4.74 16.12
CA GLN A 43 10.84 3.50 15.32
C GLN A 43 9.74 2.51 15.69
N ASN A 44 9.54 2.23 16.97
CA ASN A 44 8.50 1.30 17.41
C ASN A 44 7.09 1.76 17.00
N LEU A 45 6.80 3.06 17.12
CA LEU A 45 5.50 3.61 16.72
C LEU A 45 5.31 3.57 15.20
N LEU A 46 6.38 3.77 14.43
CA LEU A 46 6.36 3.65 12.97
C LEU A 46 6.16 2.19 12.53
N GLU A 47 6.84 1.25 13.19
CA GLU A 47 6.70 -0.19 12.95
C GLU A 47 5.27 -0.64 13.23
N GLU A 48 4.71 -0.27 14.39
CA GLU A 48 3.33 -0.58 14.75
C GLU A 48 2.30 0.01 13.77
N ARG A 49 2.60 1.16 13.17
CA ARG A 49 1.78 1.78 12.12
C ARG A 49 1.93 1.02 10.80
N ASN A 50 3.14 0.62 10.43
CA ASN A 50 3.42 -0.11 9.19
C ASN A 50 2.78 -1.50 9.18
N GLU A 51 2.82 -2.23 10.29
CA GLU A 51 2.12 -3.51 10.42
C GLU A 51 0.61 -3.37 10.14
N LYS A 52 -0.01 -2.27 10.61
CA LYS A 52 -1.42 -1.98 10.34
C LYS A 52 -1.66 -1.59 8.88
N VAL A 53 -0.74 -0.87 8.26
CA VAL A 53 -0.80 -0.56 6.81
C VAL A 53 -0.72 -1.84 5.98
N ASP A 54 0.15 -2.78 6.34
CA ASP A 54 0.25 -4.08 5.66
C ASP A 54 -1.03 -4.90 5.84
N LEU A 55 -1.58 -4.92 7.05
CA LEU A 55 -2.88 -5.53 7.32
C LEU A 55 -3.99 -4.90 6.47
N ARG A 56 -4.01 -3.56 6.33
CA ARG A 56 -4.97 -2.84 5.48
C ARG A 56 -4.87 -3.29 4.02
N GLN A 57 -3.66 -3.40 3.47
CA GLN A 57 -3.43 -3.88 2.11
C GLN A 57 -3.91 -5.33 1.93
N LYS A 58 -3.59 -6.20 2.89
CA LYS A 58 -4.04 -7.59 2.90
C LYS A 58 -5.57 -7.68 2.92
N LEU A 59 -6.24 -6.96 3.82
CA LEU A 59 -7.71 -6.91 3.88
C LEU A 59 -8.32 -6.39 2.58
N GLY A 60 -7.72 -5.37 1.96
CA GLY A 60 -8.13 -4.88 0.64
C GLY A 60 -8.05 -5.95 -0.45
N SER A 61 -6.96 -6.71 -0.50
CA SER A 61 -6.82 -7.81 -1.45
C SER A 61 -7.83 -8.95 -1.22
N LEU A 62 -8.11 -9.28 0.04
CA LEU A 62 -9.11 -10.29 0.41
C LEU A 62 -10.53 -9.83 0.05
N LEU A 63 -10.84 -8.56 0.24
CA LEU A 63 -12.12 -7.98 -0.16
C LEU A 63 -12.32 -8.07 -1.68
N ALA A 64 -11.32 -7.63 -2.44
CA ALA A 64 -11.35 -7.71 -3.90
C ALA A 64 -11.45 -9.16 -4.41
N ARG A 65 -10.81 -10.12 -3.73
CA ARG A 65 -10.93 -11.55 -4.04
C ARG A 65 -12.34 -12.06 -3.72
N ASN A 66 -12.90 -11.69 -2.57
CA ASN A 66 -14.26 -12.07 -2.18
C ASN A 66 -15.30 -11.58 -3.20
N GLU A 67 -15.18 -10.32 -3.64
CA GLU A 67 -16.06 -9.76 -4.67
C GLU A 67 -15.97 -10.50 -6.00
N ARG A 68 -14.76 -10.90 -6.42
CA ARG A 68 -14.58 -11.73 -7.63
C ARG A 68 -15.25 -13.08 -7.46
N LEU A 69 -15.08 -13.74 -6.32
CA LEU A 69 -15.73 -15.02 -6.01
C LEU A 69 -17.26 -14.89 -6.01
N ALA A 70 -17.80 -13.80 -5.46
CA ALA A 70 -19.23 -13.53 -5.46
C ALA A 70 -19.80 -13.39 -6.87
N LYS A 71 -19.06 -12.71 -7.78
CA LYS A 71 -19.48 -12.54 -9.19
C LYS A 71 -19.52 -13.84 -9.98
N ILE A 72 -18.61 -14.77 -9.72
CA ILE A 72 -18.53 -16.05 -10.46
C ILE A 72 -19.35 -17.17 -9.83
N THR A 73 -19.89 -16.97 -8.63
CA THR A 73 -20.65 -18.02 -7.92
C THR A 73 -22.04 -18.18 -8.53
N PRO A 74 -22.43 -19.40 -8.97
CA PRO A 74 -23.76 -19.65 -9.50
C PRO A 74 -24.85 -19.44 -8.44
N GLU A 75 -26.02 -18.94 -8.86
CA GLU A 75 -27.15 -18.64 -7.96
C GLU A 75 -27.66 -19.86 -7.18
N GLY A 76 -27.50 -21.06 -7.74
CA GLY A 76 -27.86 -22.32 -7.07
C GLY A 76 -27.02 -22.61 -5.81
N LYS A 77 -25.84 -22.01 -5.66
CA LYS A 77 -24.93 -22.22 -4.51
C LYS A 77 -25.21 -21.24 -3.38
N LYS A 78 -26.44 -21.28 -2.84
CA LYS A 78 -26.94 -20.36 -1.82
C LYS A 78 -26.07 -20.29 -0.54
N SER A 79 -25.51 -21.42 -0.11
CA SER A 79 -24.62 -21.46 1.07
C SER A 79 -23.36 -20.64 0.86
N ILE A 80 -22.67 -20.86 -0.26
CA ILE A 80 -21.44 -20.14 -0.62
C ILE A 80 -21.73 -18.64 -0.82
N SER A 81 -22.83 -18.30 -1.48
CA SER A 81 -23.23 -16.89 -1.66
C SER A 81 -23.46 -16.19 -0.31
N ARG A 82 -24.11 -16.87 0.65
CA ARG A 82 -24.31 -16.32 2.01
C ARG A 82 -22.98 -16.12 2.74
N GLU A 83 -22.08 -17.08 2.65
CA GLU A 83 -20.77 -17.00 3.28
C GLU A 83 -19.91 -15.89 2.67
N LEU A 84 -19.91 -15.74 1.34
CA LEU A 84 -19.22 -14.65 0.66
C LEU A 84 -19.74 -13.28 1.11
N LYS A 85 -21.07 -13.11 1.26
CA LYS A 85 -21.67 -11.88 1.82
C LYS A 85 -21.25 -11.62 3.26
N ALA A 86 -21.25 -12.65 4.11
CA ALA A 86 -20.82 -12.53 5.51
C ALA A 86 -19.35 -12.12 5.60
N ASN A 87 -18.49 -12.75 4.80
CA ASN A 87 -17.07 -12.45 4.72
C ASN A 87 -16.82 -11.03 4.20
N ASN A 88 -17.54 -10.58 3.18
CA ASN A 88 -17.43 -9.21 2.67
C ASN A 88 -17.75 -8.18 3.77
N LEU A 89 -18.84 -8.40 4.51
CA LEU A 89 -19.22 -7.55 5.64
C LEU A 89 -18.15 -7.54 6.74
N ALA A 90 -17.64 -8.71 7.11
CA ALA A 90 -16.62 -8.84 8.15
C ALA A 90 -15.31 -8.15 7.74
N ILE A 91 -14.81 -8.41 6.53
CA ILE A 91 -13.59 -7.80 6.00
C ILE A 91 -13.75 -6.27 5.89
N SER A 92 -14.91 -5.79 5.45
CA SER A 92 -15.19 -4.34 5.33
C SER A 92 -15.19 -3.64 6.70
N LYS A 93 -15.78 -4.28 7.71
CA LYS A 93 -15.74 -3.77 9.09
C LYS A 93 -14.32 -3.72 9.63
N GLU A 94 -13.56 -4.80 9.44
CA GLU A 94 -12.17 -4.85 9.91
C GLU A 94 -11.31 -3.79 9.20
N LEU A 95 -11.45 -3.64 7.88
CA LEU A 95 -10.75 -2.62 7.10
C LEU A 95 -11.04 -1.21 7.64
N ARG A 96 -12.31 -0.92 7.97
CA ARG A 96 -12.70 0.35 8.59
C ARG A 96 -12.02 0.55 9.94
N LEU A 97 -11.98 -0.47 10.80
CA LEU A 97 -11.34 -0.41 12.11
C LEU A 97 -9.83 -0.19 11.99
N VAL A 98 -9.17 -0.89 11.07
CA VAL A 98 -7.74 -0.74 10.81
C VAL A 98 -7.42 0.68 10.32
N ASN A 99 -8.22 1.24 9.41
CA ASN A 99 -8.04 2.62 8.96
C ASN A 99 -8.12 3.63 10.12
N LEU A 100 -9.10 3.47 11.03
CA LEU A 100 -9.22 4.33 12.21
C LEU A 100 -8.02 4.19 13.16
N LYS A 101 -7.46 2.98 13.29
CA LYS A 101 -6.25 2.76 14.10
C LYS A 101 -5.03 3.43 13.46
N ILE A 102 -4.84 3.28 12.14
CA ILE A 102 -3.75 3.94 11.41
C ILE A 102 -3.83 5.47 11.59
N GLN A 103 -5.02 6.05 11.42
CA GLN A 103 -5.21 7.50 11.61
C GLN A 103 -4.84 7.94 13.04
N ARG A 104 -5.26 7.18 14.05
CA ARG A 104 -4.89 7.45 15.45
C ARG A 104 -3.38 7.38 15.66
N ASP A 105 -2.72 6.40 15.06
CA ASP A 105 -1.27 6.22 15.19
C ASP A 105 -0.50 7.33 14.48
N GLU A 106 -0.99 7.79 13.33
CA GLU A 106 -0.47 8.97 12.62
C GLU A 106 -0.60 10.23 13.48
N GLU A 107 -1.77 10.48 14.07
CA GLU A 107 -1.96 11.59 15.01
C GLU A 107 -1.02 11.47 16.22
N ASN A 108 -0.79 10.26 16.72
CA ASN A 108 0.10 10.00 17.85
C ASN A 108 1.57 10.27 17.51
N LEU A 109 2.01 9.86 16.31
CA LEU A 109 3.34 10.14 15.78
C LEU A 109 3.55 11.66 15.62
N ILE A 110 2.58 12.38 15.06
CA ILE A 110 2.62 13.85 14.92
C ILE A 110 2.71 14.53 16.30
N ARG A 111 1.84 14.15 17.24
CA ARG A 111 1.83 14.74 18.60
C ARG A 111 3.13 14.50 19.36
N LYS A 112 3.82 13.40 19.08
CA LYS A 112 5.10 13.05 19.71
C LYS A 112 6.32 13.63 18.98
N GLY A 113 6.11 14.33 17.87
CA GLY A 113 7.20 14.92 17.07
C GLY A 113 8.08 13.87 16.38
N CYS A 114 7.55 12.68 16.10
CA CYS A 114 8.31 11.64 15.41
C CYS A 114 8.47 12.00 13.91
N PRO A 115 9.71 12.12 13.40
CA PRO A 115 9.94 12.35 11.97
C PRO A 115 9.54 11.10 11.16
N GLY A 116 8.91 11.27 9.99
CA GLY A 116 8.70 10.16 9.03
C GLY A 116 7.29 9.91 8.51
N ILE A 117 6.31 10.78 8.76
CA ILE A 117 5.01 10.70 8.07
C ILE A 117 5.06 11.62 6.85
N GLN A 118 5.39 11.06 5.68
CA GLN A 118 5.12 11.74 4.41
C GLN A 118 3.66 11.43 4.05
N LEU A 119 2.86 12.50 3.90
CA LEU A 119 1.49 12.47 3.40
C LEU A 119 1.47 12.22 1.88
#